data_AF-A0A443NZC5-F1
#
_entry.id   AF-A0A443NZC5-F1
#
_cell.length_a   1.000
_cell.length_b   1.000
_cell.length_c   1.000
_cell.angle_alpha   90.00
_cell.angle_beta   90.00
_cell.angle_gamma   90.00
#
_symmetry.space_group_name_H-M   'P 1'
#
loop_
_entity.id
_entity.type
_entity.pdbx_description
1 polymer ?
#
loop_
_entity_poly.entity_id
_entity_poly.type
_entity_poly.pdbx_seq_one_letter_code
_entity_poly.pdbx_strand_id
1 'polypeptide(L)'
;MGLSIKCTRSVALLAFVVILMLEGSTADSPQEALHKEVHITEFSRFELGRILLEGNNASTNLAATVRVDPLDKLRKYRGGYNISNKHYWSSTAFTGKYGYGVAALWLLAGVIYAVFLLISLCCTNKKWRKLERSTCSKQCYLRPIILGVFFAFLAIIASGVVLGGSSRFHSRARTVRNIIIDTAEDASKAIYNVTGAIKSIQDSAGIQDSAGLLNSTTRRLNRGAADIERQARKNKRWVDKGLKILYATTTVVVSLNLIAILALSVSGFLRVRRALYLFIILCWFFTVLCWLYFGVYFFIEKFAGDTCTALVQYKQDPLKSSLSFLPCDDLLSAKPVLLDAKEGIYDFINQINANISATPVLSQVRICNPFSGPPDYNYQQGNCSSNTIQIGDIPTLLERFACSGGGNGTCLEGQFISASNYSTITNVTNSIQNLLDAIPSTEKLVDCQMVKDAIDIILFKECKPVKKYIRMVWAAMIVLATMMVFLVLTWTTKAYHDGHNHFSDGSVKPQSTPNETLEPEMNNTGGRPGEAKLEI
;
A
#
# COMPACT_ATOMS: atom_id res chain seq x y z
N MET A 1 -55.08 9.84 -3.83
CA MET A 1 -53.96 10.46 -4.59
C MET A 1 -52.74 10.87 -3.74
N GLY A 2 -52.91 11.60 -2.61
CA GLY A 2 -51.81 12.35 -1.96
C GLY A 2 -50.61 11.60 -1.35
N LEU A 3 -50.70 10.30 -1.03
CA LEU A 3 -49.61 9.59 -0.34
C LEU A 3 -48.53 9.02 -1.27
N SER A 4 -48.90 8.58 -2.48
CA SER A 4 -47.92 8.17 -3.50
C SER A 4 -47.04 9.35 -3.91
N ILE A 5 -47.66 10.53 -4.09
CA ILE A 5 -46.95 11.79 -4.32
C ILE A 5 -46.00 12.11 -3.16
N LYS A 6 -46.35 11.84 -1.88
CA LYS A 6 -45.43 12.00 -0.75
C LYS A 6 -44.29 10.98 -0.73
N CYS A 7 -44.52 9.72 -1.07
CA CYS A 7 -43.45 8.71 -1.11
C CYS A 7 -42.49 8.95 -2.29
N THR A 8 -43.02 9.20 -3.49
CA THR A 8 -42.21 9.55 -4.66
C THR A 8 -41.53 10.90 -4.49
N ARG A 9 -42.15 11.91 -3.83
CA ARG A 9 -41.44 13.13 -3.43
C ARG A 9 -40.44 12.89 -2.31
N SER A 10 -40.60 11.90 -1.43
CA SER A 10 -39.62 11.59 -0.38
C SER A 10 -38.40 10.85 -0.95
N VAL A 11 -38.60 9.90 -1.88
CA VAL A 11 -37.51 9.25 -2.62
C VAL A 11 -36.87 10.21 -3.62
N ALA A 12 -37.65 11.06 -4.30
CA ALA A 12 -37.10 12.11 -5.14
C ALA A 12 -36.45 13.24 -4.34
N LEU A 13 -36.85 13.50 -3.09
CA LEU A 13 -36.19 14.46 -2.20
C LEU A 13 -34.99 13.84 -1.47
N LEU A 14 -34.94 12.52 -1.26
CA LEU A 14 -33.70 11.82 -0.91
C LEU A 14 -32.73 11.77 -2.08
N ALA A 15 -33.21 11.53 -3.30
CA ALA A 15 -32.39 11.60 -4.51
C ALA A 15 -31.96 13.04 -4.81
N PHE A 16 -32.83 14.04 -4.60
CA PHE A 16 -32.53 15.46 -4.77
C PHE A 16 -31.73 16.02 -3.59
N VAL A 17 -31.79 15.46 -2.38
CA VAL A 17 -30.84 15.76 -1.30
C VAL A 17 -29.51 15.05 -1.55
N VAL A 18 -29.47 13.85 -2.15
CA VAL A 18 -28.21 13.23 -2.61
C VAL A 18 -27.60 14.03 -3.76
N ILE A 19 -28.41 14.53 -4.71
CA ILE A 19 -27.97 15.42 -5.78
C ILE A 19 -27.55 16.78 -5.21
N LEU A 20 -28.32 17.41 -4.31
CA LEU A 20 -27.92 18.63 -3.58
C LEU A 20 -26.78 18.42 -2.57
N MET A 21 -26.41 17.18 -2.24
CA MET A 21 -25.19 16.87 -1.47
C MET A 21 -24.01 16.60 -2.39
N LEU A 22 -24.23 16.15 -3.64
CA LEU A 22 -23.23 16.13 -4.70
C LEU A 22 -22.94 17.57 -5.18
N GLU A 23 -23.97 18.36 -5.45
CA GLU A 23 -23.94 19.79 -5.83
C GLU A 23 -23.56 20.69 -4.64
N GLY A 24 -23.97 20.36 -3.42
CA GLY A 24 -23.49 20.99 -2.19
C GLY A 24 -22.02 20.65 -1.89
N SER A 25 -21.55 19.48 -2.35
CA SER A 25 -20.11 19.17 -2.45
C SER A 25 -19.44 19.81 -3.68
N THR A 26 -20.17 20.59 -4.48
CA THR A 26 -19.62 21.49 -5.52
C THR A 26 -19.60 22.97 -5.13
N ALA A 27 -19.90 23.29 -3.87
CA ALA A 27 -19.64 24.61 -3.28
C ALA A 27 -18.14 25.01 -3.27
N ASP A 28 -17.24 24.04 -3.52
CA ASP A 28 -15.96 24.25 -4.18
C ASP A 28 -15.87 23.14 -5.26
N SER A 29 -15.86 23.49 -6.55
CA SER A 29 -16.33 22.55 -7.58
C SER A 29 -15.31 21.44 -7.87
N PRO A 30 -15.69 20.15 -7.96
CA PRO A 30 -14.78 19.06 -8.32
C PRO A 30 -14.14 19.26 -9.68
N GLN A 31 -14.77 20.03 -10.57
CA GLN A 31 -14.25 20.29 -11.92
C GLN A 31 -13.25 21.45 -11.93
N GLU A 32 -13.39 22.48 -11.08
CA GLU A 32 -12.26 23.39 -10.82
C GLU A 32 -11.16 22.71 -10.01
N ALA A 33 -11.48 21.91 -9.00
CA ALA A 33 -10.49 21.16 -8.24
C ALA A 33 -9.72 20.18 -9.15
N LEU A 34 -10.38 19.58 -10.15
CA LEU A 34 -9.75 18.73 -11.16
C LEU A 34 -9.02 19.53 -12.25
N HIS A 35 -9.52 20.69 -12.70
CA HIS A 35 -8.82 21.53 -13.68
C HIS A 35 -7.59 22.20 -13.06
N LYS A 36 -7.71 22.66 -11.80
CA LYS A 36 -6.60 23.10 -10.95
C LYS A 36 -5.67 21.93 -10.63
N GLU A 37 -6.12 20.73 -10.22
CA GLU A 37 -5.21 19.58 -10.06
C GLU A 37 -4.56 19.13 -11.38
N VAL A 38 -5.22 19.21 -12.53
CA VAL A 38 -4.63 18.86 -13.85
C VAL A 38 -3.58 19.90 -14.25
N HIS A 39 -3.88 21.20 -14.14
CA HIS A 39 -2.86 22.23 -14.29
C HIS A 39 -1.72 22.03 -13.28
N ILE A 40 -2.00 21.74 -12.00
CA ILE A 40 -0.98 21.45 -10.97
C ILE A 40 -0.20 20.16 -11.29
N THR A 41 -0.78 19.17 -12.00
CA THR A 41 -0.10 17.91 -12.36
C THR A 41 0.72 18.05 -13.65
N GLU A 42 0.35 18.95 -14.56
CA GLU A 42 1.19 19.35 -15.70
C GLU A 42 2.29 20.32 -15.23
N PHE A 43 1.96 21.26 -14.37
CA PHE A 43 2.90 22.11 -13.62
C PHE A 43 3.87 21.25 -12.82
N SER A 44 3.44 20.15 -12.19
CA SER A 44 4.33 19.17 -11.52
C SER A 44 5.37 18.55 -12.46
N ARG A 45 5.08 18.45 -13.77
CA ARG A 45 6.05 17.96 -14.78
C ARG A 45 7.17 18.99 -14.99
N PHE A 46 6.81 20.27 -15.05
CA PHE A 46 7.75 21.38 -15.17
C PHE A 46 8.50 21.58 -13.84
N GLU A 47 7.78 21.58 -12.73
CA GLU A 47 8.23 21.97 -11.40
C GLU A 47 9.11 20.91 -10.73
N LEU A 48 8.88 19.61 -10.94
CA LEU A 48 9.85 18.59 -10.49
C LEU A 48 11.18 18.71 -11.24
N GLY A 49 11.17 19.15 -12.50
CA GLY A 49 12.37 19.51 -13.26
C GLY A 49 13.00 20.82 -12.77
N ARG A 50 12.18 21.85 -12.53
CA ARG A 50 12.61 23.17 -12.03
C ARG A 50 13.23 23.09 -10.64
N ILE A 51 12.65 22.30 -9.74
CA ILE A 51 13.16 22.04 -8.38
C ILE A 51 14.54 21.37 -8.40
N LEU A 52 14.83 20.51 -9.39
CA LEU A 52 16.16 19.92 -9.57
C LEU A 52 17.20 20.90 -10.14
N LEU A 53 16.81 22.13 -10.52
CA LEU A 53 17.66 23.18 -11.07
C LEU A 53 17.75 24.43 -10.16
N GLU A 54 16.65 24.81 -9.50
CA GLU A 54 16.57 25.97 -8.58
C GLU A 54 16.85 25.56 -7.11
N GLY A 55 18.08 25.08 -6.87
CA GLY A 55 18.54 24.74 -5.52
C GLY A 55 18.77 25.97 -4.64
N ASN A 56 17.73 26.41 -3.91
CA ASN A 56 17.81 26.88 -2.51
C ASN A 56 16.47 27.41 -1.96
N ASN A 57 15.68 28.15 -2.77
CA ASN A 57 14.59 28.98 -2.24
C ASN A 57 13.21 28.30 -2.16
N ALA A 58 12.99 27.15 -2.81
CA ALA A 58 11.71 26.44 -2.79
C ALA A 58 11.49 25.55 -1.55
N SER A 59 12.58 25.10 -0.92
CA SER A 59 12.59 23.95 0.00
C SER A 59 11.79 24.15 1.28
N THR A 60 11.77 25.37 1.82
CA THR A 60 11.09 25.74 3.08
C THR A 60 9.57 25.72 2.97
N ASN A 61 9.00 26.13 1.84
CA ASN A 61 7.55 26.16 1.64
C ASN A 61 6.96 24.77 1.33
N LEU A 62 7.74 23.90 0.68
CA LEU A 62 7.29 22.57 0.25
C LEU A 62 7.13 21.56 1.40
N ALA A 63 7.78 21.80 2.56
CA ALA A 63 7.74 20.91 3.72
C ALA A 63 6.43 20.98 4.54
N ALA A 64 5.66 22.07 4.43
CA ALA A 64 4.54 22.36 5.32
C ALA A 64 3.25 21.63 4.90
N THR A 65 3.11 20.34 5.25
CA THR A 65 1.87 19.56 5.04
C THR A 65 0.74 20.00 5.99
N VAL A 66 0.16 21.18 5.72
CA VAL A 66 -0.90 21.78 6.55
C VAL A 66 -2.19 20.96 6.50
N ARG A 67 -2.49 20.18 7.55
CA ARG A 67 -3.67 19.30 7.63
C ARG A 67 -4.34 19.35 8.98
N VAL A 68 -5.64 19.07 9.02
CA VAL A 68 -6.39 18.96 10.28
C VAL A 68 -6.03 17.65 10.98
N ASP A 69 -5.63 17.73 12.25
CA ASP A 69 -5.35 16.57 13.09
C ASP A 69 -6.47 16.33 14.11
N PRO A 70 -7.24 15.22 14.04
CA PRO A 70 -8.22 14.91 15.05
C PRO A 70 -7.62 14.52 16.41
N LEU A 71 -6.32 14.19 16.49
CA LEU A 71 -5.65 13.91 17.77
C LEU A 71 -5.30 15.19 18.55
N ASP A 72 -4.84 16.26 17.89
CA ASP A 72 -4.69 17.61 18.46
C ASP A 72 -5.96 18.47 18.25
N LYS A 73 -7.12 17.96 18.69
CA LYS A 73 -8.39 18.74 18.78
C LYS A 73 -8.80 19.45 17.47
N LEU A 74 -8.58 18.83 16.31
CA LEU A 74 -8.82 19.39 14.97
C LEU A 74 -7.97 20.64 14.62
N ARG A 75 -6.86 20.87 15.32
CA ARG A 75 -5.88 21.91 14.98
C ARG A 75 -5.13 21.54 13.71
N LYS A 76 -4.52 22.54 13.07
CA LYS A 76 -3.72 22.35 11.86
C LYS A 76 -2.32 21.84 12.22
N TYR A 77 -2.08 20.55 12.01
CA TYR A 77 -0.74 19.97 11.95
C TYR A 77 0.09 20.69 10.87
N ARG A 78 1.37 20.94 11.17
CA ARG A 78 2.33 21.65 10.29
C ARG A 78 3.71 20.97 10.24
N GLY A 79 3.92 19.86 10.95
CA GLY A 79 5.24 19.28 11.20
C GLY A 79 5.86 18.46 10.06
N GLY A 80 5.37 18.61 8.82
CA GLY A 80 5.87 17.87 7.66
C GLY A 80 5.64 16.35 7.73
N TYR A 81 6.30 15.62 6.84
CA TYR A 81 6.28 14.15 6.81
C TYR A 81 7.06 13.58 8.00
N ASN A 82 6.41 12.86 8.93
CA ASN A 82 7.12 12.30 10.09
C ASN A 82 6.54 10.95 10.53
N ILE A 83 7.19 9.87 10.11
CA ILE A 83 6.78 8.47 10.37
C ILE A 83 6.71 8.16 11.88
N SER A 84 7.51 8.82 12.71
CA SER A 84 7.54 8.59 14.16
C SER A 84 6.45 9.36 14.91
N ASN A 85 5.82 10.37 14.28
CA ASN A 85 4.85 11.23 14.94
C ASN A 85 3.40 10.72 14.79
N LYS A 86 2.72 10.48 15.92
CA LYS A 86 1.30 10.08 15.96
C LYS A 86 0.37 11.10 15.30
N HIS A 87 0.70 12.38 15.40
CA HIS A 87 -0.06 13.49 14.81
C HIS A 87 0.07 13.55 13.27
N TYR A 88 1.21 13.11 12.71
CA TYR A 88 1.36 12.93 11.26
C TYR A 88 0.44 11.81 10.75
N TRP A 89 0.46 10.64 11.39
CA TRP A 89 -0.40 9.51 11.02
C TRP A 89 -1.88 9.86 11.14
N SER A 90 -2.28 10.51 12.22
CA SER A 90 -3.67 10.90 12.46
C SER A 90 -4.19 11.94 11.45
N SER A 91 -3.46 13.04 11.26
CA SER A 91 -3.83 14.07 10.27
C SER A 91 -3.79 13.58 8.82
N THR A 92 -2.88 12.66 8.49
CA THR A 92 -2.81 12.09 7.14
C THR A 92 -3.92 11.07 6.92
N ALA A 93 -4.23 10.21 7.89
CA ALA A 93 -5.40 9.32 7.83
C ALA A 93 -6.72 10.10 7.72
N PHE A 94 -6.84 11.24 8.40
CA PHE A 94 -8.02 12.12 8.35
C PHE A 94 -8.26 12.75 6.96
N THR A 95 -7.31 12.69 6.02
CA THR A 95 -7.58 13.07 4.61
C THR A 95 -8.67 12.20 3.98
N GLY A 96 -8.80 10.93 4.39
CA GLY A 96 -9.84 10.01 3.93
C GLY A 96 -11.25 10.28 4.47
N LYS A 97 -11.45 11.33 5.29
CA LYS A 97 -12.71 11.68 5.97
C LYS A 97 -13.94 11.69 5.06
N TYR A 98 -13.78 12.03 3.77
CA TYR A 98 -14.88 12.08 2.80
C TYR A 98 -15.48 10.67 2.57
N GLY A 99 -14.63 9.65 2.44
CA GLY A 99 -15.09 8.26 2.33
C GLY A 99 -15.67 7.74 3.64
N TYR A 100 -14.99 8.01 4.77
CA TYR A 100 -15.42 7.52 6.08
C TYR A 100 -16.75 8.15 6.54
N GLY A 101 -16.97 9.44 6.26
CA GLY A 101 -18.21 10.14 6.58
C GLY A 101 -19.40 9.63 5.78
N VAL A 102 -19.23 9.43 4.46
CA VAL A 102 -20.30 8.85 3.61
C VAL A 102 -20.55 7.38 3.97
N ALA A 103 -19.52 6.60 4.28
CA ALA A 103 -19.69 5.23 4.78
C ALA A 103 -20.52 5.19 6.08
N ALA A 104 -20.22 6.05 7.05
CA ALA A 104 -20.95 6.13 8.32
C ALA A 104 -22.40 6.60 8.12
N LEU A 105 -22.64 7.62 7.28
CA LEU A 105 -23.98 8.12 6.97
C LEU A 105 -24.84 7.04 6.27
N TRP A 106 -24.25 6.31 5.31
CA TRP A 106 -24.92 5.23 4.60
C TRP A 106 -25.20 4.02 5.52
N LEU A 107 -24.29 3.72 6.45
CA LEU A 107 -24.48 2.73 7.50
C LEU A 107 -25.66 3.10 8.42
N LEU A 108 -25.72 4.34 8.90
CA LEU A 108 -26.83 4.81 9.75
C LEU A 108 -28.17 4.76 9.00
N ALA A 109 -28.21 5.22 7.75
CA ALA A 109 -29.43 5.22 6.94
C ALA A 109 -30.02 3.81 6.76
N GLY A 110 -29.17 2.80 6.48
CA GLY A 110 -29.64 1.42 6.33
C GLY A 110 -29.99 0.73 7.66
N VAL A 111 -29.32 1.07 8.76
CA VAL A 111 -29.71 0.60 10.10
C VAL A 111 -31.10 1.15 10.48
N ILE A 112 -31.34 2.44 10.26
CA ILE A 112 -32.66 3.06 10.49
C ILE A 112 -33.73 2.38 9.62
N TYR A 113 -33.44 2.12 8.34
CA TYR A 113 -34.35 1.41 7.44
C TYR A 113 -34.62 -0.04 7.86
N ALA A 114 -33.60 -0.77 8.33
CA ALA A 114 -33.74 -2.13 8.85
C ALA A 114 -34.58 -2.17 10.14
N VAL A 115 -34.37 -1.23 11.06
CA VAL A 115 -35.17 -1.08 12.29
C VAL A 115 -36.63 -0.73 11.94
N PHE A 116 -36.85 0.18 11.00
CA PHE A 116 -38.20 0.50 10.50
C PHE A 116 -38.90 -0.74 9.91
N LEU A 117 -38.20 -1.55 9.09
CA LEU A 117 -38.74 -2.80 8.57
C LEU A 117 -39.07 -3.81 9.68
N LEU A 118 -38.20 -3.99 10.68
CA LEU A 118 -38.43 -4.89 11.81
C LEU A 118 -39.64 -4.45 12.66
N ILE A 119 -39.76 -3.15 12.97
CA ILE A 119 -40.93 -2.58 13.65
C ILE A 119 -42.19 -2.79 12.79
N SER A 120 -42.10 -2.58 11.47
CA SER A 120 -43.25 -2.82 10.58
C SER A 120 -43.68 -4.30 10.55
N LEU A 121 -42.75 -5.25 10.69
CA LEU A 121 -43.08 -6.68 10.79
C LEU A 121 -43.66 -7.07 12.16
N CYS A 122 -43.13 -6.50 13.24
CA CYS A 122 -43.54 -6.83 14.60
C CYS A 122 -44.90 -6.21 14.98
N CYS A 123 -45.17 -4.98 14.52
CA CYS A 123 -46.35 -4.21 14.90
C CYS A 123 -47.54 -4.30 13.92
N THR A 124 -47.45 -5.03 12.79
CA THR A 124 -48.55 -5.12 11.79
C THR A 124 -49.65 -6.11 12.18
N ASN A 125 -50.29 -5.87 13.32
CA ASN A 125 -51.48 -6.61 13.73
C ASN A 125 -52.72 -6.15 12.91
N LYS A 126 -52.81 -6.63 11.67
CA LYS A 126 -53.95 -6.60 10.70
C LYS A 126 -54.62 -5.26 10.31
N LYS A 127 -54.40 -4.13 10.99
CA LYS A 127 -55.26 -2.92 10.84
C LYS A 127 -54.92 -1.90 9.73
N TRP A 128 -53.76 -1.94 9.08
CA TRP A 128 -53.39 -0.96 8.02
C TRP A 128 -53.78 -1.40 6.59
N ARG A 129 -55.04 -1.80 6.38
CA ARG A 129 -55.61 -2.16 5.06
C ARG A 129 -56.64 -1.13 4.58
N LYS A 130 -56.16 0.02 4.08
CA LYS A 130 -56.81 0.85 3.05
C LYS A 130 -55.85 1.97 2.61
N LEU A 131 -55.07 1.70 1.57
CA LEU A 131 -54.48 2.74 0.74
C LEU A 131 -54.87 2.47 -0.71
N GLU A 132 -55.21 3.55 -1.41
CA GLU A 132 -55.93 3.57 -2.68
C GLU A 132 -55.16 2.92 -3.84
N ARG A 133 -55.83 2.08 -4.63
CA ARG A 133 -55.24 1.25 -5.71
C ARG A 133 -54.86 2.12 -6.92
N SER A 134 -53.63 2.60 -6.99
CA SER A 134 -53.13 3.32 -8.17
C SER A 134 -52.83 2.36 -9.32
N THR A 135 -53.62 2.42 -10.40
CA THR A 135 -53.46 1.63 -11.63
C THR A 135 -52.22 2.06 -12.42
N CYS A 136 -51.04 1.58 -12.00
CA CYS A 136 -49.79 1.81 -12.73
C CYS A 136 -49.73 0.90 -13.97
N SER A 137 -49.61 1.50 -15.16
CA SER A 137 -49.42 0.78 -16.42
C SER A 137 -48.13 -0.06 -16.43
N LYS A 138 -48.04 -1.03 -17.36
CA LYS A 138 -46.83 -1.87 -17.60
C LYS A 138 -45.54 -1.03 -17.68
N GLN A 139 -45.65 0.22 -18.16
CA GLN A 139 -44.60 1.23 -18.22
C GLN A 139 -43.90 1.50 -16.86
N CYS A 140 -44.62 1.40 -15.74
CA CYS A 140 -44.07 1.62 -14.39
C CYS A 140 -43.10 0.51 -13.95
N TYR A 141 -43.35 -0.73 -14.36
CA TYR A 141 -42.61 -1.91 -13.88
C TYR A 141 -41.27 -2.11 -14.60
N LEU A 142 -41.19 -1.75 -15.89
CA LEU A 142 -40.00 -1.97 -16.71
C LEU A 142 -38.89 -0.94 -16.48
N ARG A 143 -39.24 0.35 -16.28
CA ARG A 143 -38.27 1.44 -16.05
C ARG A 143 -37.25 1.15 -14.93
N PRO A 144 -37.62 0.74 -13.69
CA PRO A 144 -36.64 0.48 -12.63
C PRO A 144 -35.75 -0.74 -12.92
N ILE A 145 -36.21 -1.71 -13.72
CA ILE A 145 -35.42 -2.88 -14.10
C ILE A 145 -34.33 -2.48 -15.11
N ILE A 146 -34.70 -1.73 -16.16
CA ILE A 146 -33.75 -1.21 -17.16
C ILE A 146 -32.69 -0.33 -16.48
N LEU A 147 -33.11 0.54 -15.56
CA LEU A 147 -32.21 1.41 -14.81
C LEU A 147 -31.28 0.64 -13.86
N GLY A 148 -31.80 -0.39 -13.17
CA GLY A 148 -30.99 -1.28 -12.33
C GLY A 148 -29.95 -2.08 -13.11
N VAL A 149 -30.28 -2.55 -14.33
CA VAL A 149 -29.34 -3.23 -15.23
C VAL A 149 -28.25 -2.28 -15.74
N PHE A 150 -28.60 -1.03 -16.07
CA PHE A 150 -27.63 0.00 -16.46
C PHE A 150 -26.62 0.29 -15.34
N PHE A 151 -27.08 0.51 -14.11
CA PHE A 151 -26.19 0.70 -12.96
C PHE A 151 -25.36 -0.56 -12.64
N ALA A 152 -25.91 -1.75 -12.83
CA ALA A 152 -25.16 -3.01 -12.67
C ALA A 152 -24.00 -3.09 -13.69
N PHE A 153 -24.25 -2.75 -14.95
CA PHE A 153 -23.21 -2.73 -16.00
C PHE A 153 -22.08 -1.74 -15.69
N LEU A 154 -22.40 -0.52 -15.24
CA LEU A 154 -21.39 0.45 -14.81
C LEU A 154 -20.61 -0.01 -13.57
N ALA A 155 -21.28 -0.66 -12.60
CA ALA A 155 -20.62 -1.23 -11.42
C ALA A 155 -19.71 -2.42 -11.77
N ILE A 156 -20.05 -3.24 -12.77
CA ILE A 156 -19.19 -4.31 -13.30
C ILE A 156 -17.90 -3.71 -13.90
N ILE A 157 -18.02 -2.67 -14.75
CA ILE A 157 -16.87 -1.98 -15.34
C ILE A 157 -15.99 -1.37 -14.24
N ALA A 158 -16.58 -0.62 -13.31
CA ALA A 158 -15.84 0.00 -12.20
C ALA A 158 -15.11 -1.04 -11.34
N SER A 159 -15.74 -2.19 -11.05
CA SER A 159 -15.12 -3.30 -10.33
C SER A 159 -13.89 -3.85 -11.06
N GLY A 160 -13.95 -4.00 -12.39
CA GLY A 160 -12.80 -4.40 -13.21
C GLY A 160 -11.64 -3.40 -13.14
N VAL A 161 -11.94 -2.10 -13.19
CA VAL A 161 -10.94 -1.02 -13.05
C VAL A 161 -10.30 -1.02 -11.66
N VAL A 162 -11.08 -1.25 -10.59
CA VAL A 162 -10.57 -1.37 -9.22
C VAL A 162 -9.61 -2.56 -9.08
N LEU A 163 -9.97 -3.75 -9.58
CA LEU A 163 -9.13 -4.96 -9.51
C LEU A 163 -7.84 -4.81 -10.34
N GLY A 164 -7.94 -4.21 -11.53
CA GLY A 164 -6.78 -3.90 -12.37
C GLY A 164 -5.85 -2.85 -11.72
N GLY A 165 -6.42 -1.83 -11.07
CA GLY A 165 -5.65 -0.81 -10.35
C GLY A 165 -4.99 -1.34 -9.09
N SER A 166 -5.70 -2.14 -8.28
CA SER A 166 -5.23 -2.59 -6.96
C SER A 166 -4.07 -3.59 -7.08
N SER A 167 -4.12 -4.49 -8.06
CA SER A 167 -3.04 -5.42 -8.39
C SER A 167 -1.80 -4.70 -8.91
N ARG A 168 -1.94 -3.70 -9.78
CA ARG A 168 -0.83 -2.86 -10.27
C ARG A 168 -0.21 -2.00 -9.17
N PHE A 169 -1.02 -1.42 -8.29
CA PHE A 169 -0.54 -0.72 -7.09
C PHE A 169 0.23 -1.66 -6.16
N HIS A 170 -0.33 -2.82 -5.81
CA HIS A 170 0.31 -3.82 -4.93
C HIS A 170 1.67 -4.28 -5.49
N SER A 171 1.77 -4.49 -6.81
CA SER A 171 3.02 -4.81 -7.50
C SER A 171 4.06 -3.69 -7.39
N ARG A 172 3.70 -2.42 -7.62
CA ARG A 172 4.63 -1.28 -7.57
C ARG A 172 5.07 -0.94 -6.14
N ALA A 173 4.13 -0.96 -5.18
CA ALA A 173 4.45 -0.79 -3.76
C ALA A 173 5.37 -1.90 -3.23
N ARG A 174 5.25 -3.13 -3.74
CA ARG A 174 6.20 -4.23 -3.47
C ARG A 174 7.59 -3.93 -4.03
N THR A 175 7.71 -3.36 -5.23
CA THR A 175 9.01 -2.96 -5.82
C THR A 175 9.70 -1.90 -4.96
N VAL A 176 9.01 -0.81 -4.61
CA VAL A 176 9.55 0.24 -3.72
C VAL A 176 10.04 -0.35 -2.40
N ARG A 177 9.23 -1.21 -1.78
CA ARG A 177 9.60 -1.90 -0.55
C ARG A 177 10.85 -2.76 -0.72
N ASN A 178 10.95 -3.53 -1.81
CA ASN A 178 12.10 -4.39 -2.06
C ASN A 178 13.38 -3.55 -2.13
N ILE A 179 13.43 -2.52 -2.99
CA ILE A 179 14.59 -1.60 -3.12
C ILE A 179 15.10 -1.13 -1.75
N ILE A 180 14.21 -0.65 -0.88
CA ILE A 180 14.56 -0.16 0.47
C ILE A 180 15.20 -1.25 1.35
N ILE A 181 14.78 -2.51 1.21
CA ILE A 181 15.38 -3.61 1.97
C ILE A 181 16.68 -4.08 1.34
N ASP A 182 16.71 -4.21 0.03
CA ASP A 182 17.85 -4.74 -0.70
C ASP A 182 19.07 -3.80 -0.48
N THR A 183 18.86 -2.48 -0.52
CA THR A 183 19.85 -1.46 -0.10
C THR A 183 20.28 -1.56 1.37
N ALA A 184 19.37 -1.91 2.28
CA ALA A 184 19.72 -2.08 3.70
C ALA A 184 20.50 -3.39 3.97
N GLU A 185 20.25 -4.42 3.15
CA GLU A 185 20.96 -5.71 3.19
C GLU A 185 22.38 -5.55 2.60
N ASP A 186 22.52 -4.85 1.47
CA ASP A 186 23.82 -4.49 0.86
C ASP A 186 24.67 -3.62 1.79
N ALA A 187 24.09 -2.59 2.42
CA ALA A 187 24.77 -1.75 3.41
C ALA A 187 25.26 -2.57 4.61
N SER A 188 24.43 -3.50 5.11
CA SER A 188 24.80 -4.39 6.22
C SER A 188 25.93 -5.35 5.80
N LYS A 189 25.86 -5.89 4.57
CA LYS A 189 26.86 -6.79 3.99
C LYS A 189 28.22 -6.12 3.81
N ALA A 190 28.27 -4.87 3.35
CA ALA A 190 29.52 -4.11 3.27
C ALA A 190 30.23 -4.02 4.64
N ILE A 191 29.47 -3.70 5.69
CA ILE A 191 29.99 -3.65 7.07
C ILE A 191 30.45 -5.04 7.55
N TYR A 192 29.70 -6.11 7.24
CA TYR A 192 30.09 -7.48 7.62
C TYR A 192 31.37 -7.94 6.91
N ASN A 193 31.57 -7.62 5.63
CA ASN A 193 32.80 -7.96 4.91
C ASN A 193 34.03 -7.28 5.55
N VAL A 194 33.96 -5.96 5.78
CA VAL A 194 35.05 -5.19 6.40
C VAL A 194 35.36 -5.70 7.82
N THR A 195 34.33 -5.90 8.65
CA THR A 195 34.53 -6.34 10.03
C THR A 195 34.99 -7.80 10.14
N GLY A 196 34.59 -8.67 9.20
CA GLY A 196 35.11 -10.03 9.08
C GLY A 196 36.60 -10.05 8.72
N ALA A 197 37.01 -9.25 7.74
CA ALA A 197 38.41 -9.10 7.35
C ALA A 197 39.28 -8.59 8.51
N ILE A 198 38.87 -7.49 9.17
CA ILE A 198 39.59 -6.93 10.33
C ILE A 198 39.76 -7.96 11.45
N LYS A 199 38.68 -8.70 11.78
CA LYS A 199 38.77 -9.74 12.81
C LYS A 199 39.74 -10.87 12.40
N SER A 200 39.70 -11.32 11.14
CA SER A 200 40.55 -12.40 10.65
C SER A 200 42.04 -12.01 10.66
N ILE A 201 42.37 -10.74 10.38
CA ILE A 201 43.72 -10.18 10.58
C ILE A 201 44.09 -10.21 12.07
N GLN A 202 43.22 -9.71 12.95
CA GLN A 202 43.46 -9.64 14.40
C GLN A 202 43.73 -11.03 15.02
N ASP A 203 42.88 -12.01 14.71
CA ASP A 203 42.99 -13.38 15.22
C ASP A 203 44.24 -14.11 14.69
N SER A 204 44.76 -13.72 13.51
CA SER A 204 45.92 -14.38 12.87
C SER A 204 47.26 -13.72 13.16
N ALA A 205 47.30 -12.39 13.30
CA ALA A 205 48.52 -11.61 13.48
C ALA A 205 48.92 -11.41 14.96
N GLY A 206 48.09 -11.85 15.91
CA GLY A 206 48.42 -11.84 17.35
C GLY A 206 48.57 -10.45 17.99
N ILE A 207 48.05 -9.40 17.35
CA ILE A 207 48.23 -8.00 17.75
C ILE A 207 47.40 -7.71 19.03
N GLN A 208 47.99 -7.90 20.22
CA GLN A 208 47.28 -7.78 21.49
C GLN A 208 47.05 -6.33 21.95
N ASP A 209 47.98 -5.40 21.76
CA ASP A 209 47.85 -4.04 22.31
C ASP A 209 46.73 -3.23 21.62
N SER A 210 46.67 -3.26 20.29
CA SER A 210 45.57 -2.66 19.51
C SER A 210 44.28 -3.48 19.55
N ALA A 211 44.29 -4.70 20.13
CA ALA A 211 43.16 -5.62 20.09
C ALA A 211 41.90 -5.03 20.72
N GLY A 212 42.04 -4.34 21.86
CA GLY A 212 40.91 -3.85 22.65
C GLY A 212 40.07 -2.82 21.89
N LEU A 213 40.73 -1.85 21.27
CA LEU A 213 40.06 -0.78 20.53
C LEU A 213 39.42 -1.33 19.24
N LEU A 214 40.18 -2.08 18.43
CA LEU A 214 39.69 -2.68 17.18
C LEU A 214 38.52 -3.64 17.40
N ASN A 215 38.60 -4.52 18.41
CA ASN A 215 37.49 -5.40 18.78
C ASN A 215 36.27 -4.58 19.24
N SER A 216 36.47 -3.50 20.00
CA SER A 216 35.36 -2.62 20.42
C SER A 216 34.65 -1.96 19.22
N THR A 217 35.41 -1.49 18.22
CA THR A 217 34.90 -0.87 16.98
C THR A 217 34.19 -1.90 16.10
N THR A 218 34.84 -3.04 15.84
CA THR A 218 34.25 -4.19 15.14
C THR A 218 32.94 -4.66 15.79
N ARG A 219 32.87 -4.66 17.13
CA ARG A 219 31.65 -5.03 17.88
C ARG A 219 30.62 -3.90 17.98
N ARG A 220 30.95 -2.65 17.65
CA ARG A 220 29.97 -1.56 17.42
C ARG A 220 29.40 -1.67 16.01
N LEU A 221 30.25 -1.76 14.99
CA LEU A 221 29.89 -1.91 13.58
C LEU A 221 28.97 -3.12 13.34
N ASN A 222 29.33 -4.30 13.87
CA ASN A 222 28.49 -5.50 13.76
C ASN A 222 27.11 -5.34 14.43
N ARG A 223 27.00 -4.58 15.52
CA ARG A 223 25.68 -4.27 16.13
C ARG A 223 24.88 -3.29 15.27
N GLY A 224 25.54 -2.31 14.65
CA GLY A 224 24.93 -1.38 13.71
C GLY A 224 24.34 -2.09 12.50
N ALA A 225 25.14 -2.90 11.80
CA ALA A 225 24.70 -3.73 10.68
C ALA A 225 23.54 -4.68 11.09
N ALA A 226 23.69 -5.38 12.22
CA ALA A 226 22.64 -6.27 12.72
C ALA A 226 21.34 -5.53 13.06
N ASP A 227 21.38 -4.29 13.57
CA ASP A 227 20.17 -3.53 13.85
C ASP A 227 19.56 -2.88 12.61
N ILE A 228 20.36 -2.40 11.65
CA ILE A 228 19.90 -1.95 10.33
C ILE A 228 19.13 -3.09 9.64
N GLU A 229 19.76 -4.26 9.51
CA GLU A 229 19.15 -5.44 8.90
C GLU A 229 17.92 -5.93 9.68
N ARG A 230 17.93 -5.88 11.02
CA ARG A 230 16.80 -6.26 11.88
C ARG A 230 15.64 -5.28 11.78
N GLN A 231 15.88 -3.98 11.78
CA GLN A 231 14.87 -2.94 11.59
C GLN A 231 14.27 -3.03 10.19
N ALA A 232 15.11 -3.18 9.15
CA ALA A 232 14.68 -3.42 7.79
C ALA A 232 13.79 -4.67 7.69
N ARG A 233 14.24 -5.83 8.17
CA ARG A 233 13.45 -7.09 8.13
C ARG A 233 12.18 -7.05 9.01
N LYS A 234 12.18 -6.30 10.11
CA LYS A 234 10.98 -6.04 10.95
C LYS A 234 9.97 -5.17 10.19
N ASN A 235 10.41 -4.09 9.58
CA ASN A 235 9.56 -3.15 8.84
C ASN A 235 9.05 -3.79 7.53
N LYS A 236 9.89 -4.56 6.82
CA LYS A 236 9.54 -5.45 5.69
C LYS A 236 8.30 -6.28 6.00
N ARG A 237 8.25 -6.90 7.20
CA ARG A 237 7.17 -7.77 7.66
C ARG A 237 5.85 -7.02 7.92
N TRP A 238 5.90 -5.82 8.47
CA TRP A 238 4.69 -4.99 8.69
C TRP A 238 4.15 -4.41 7.39
N VAL A 239 5.02 -3.88 6.53
CA VAL A 239 4.65 -3.33 5.22
C VAL A 239 4.10 -4.44 4.30
N ASP A 240 4.73 -5.63 4.27
CA ASP A 240 4.21 -6.76 3.47
C ASP A 240 2.81 -7.17 3.90
N LYS A 241 2.60 -7.34 5.22
CA LYS A 241 1.29 -7.66 5.79
C LYS A 241 0.26 -6.58 5.45
N GLY A 242 0.59 -5.30 5.62
CA GLY A 242 -0.30 -4.19 5.28
C GLY A 242 -0.72 -4.20 3.81
N LEU A 243 0.24 -4.27 2.89
CA LEU A 243 0.00 -4.31 1.44
C LEU A 243 -0.77 -5.58 1.02
N LYS A 244 -0.44 -6.74 1.59
CA LYS A 244 -1.10 -8.03 1.29
C LYS A 244 -2.53 -8.07 1.82
N ILE A 245 -2.76 -7.57 3.05
CA ILE A 245 -4.11 -7.46 3.63
C ILE A 245 -4.95 -6.51 2.78
N LEU A 246 -4.51 -5.27 2.54
CA LEU A 246 -5.25 -4.30 1.73
C LEU A 246 -5.61 -4.85 0.35
N TYR A 247 -4.63 -5.43 -0.38
CA TYR A 247 -4.89 -6.03 -1.69
C TYR A 247 -5.91 -7.18 -1.62
N ALA A 248 -5.72 -8.12 -0.68
CA ALA A 248 -6.59 -9.29 -0.56
C ALA A 248 -8.01 -8.90 -0.12
N THR A 249 -8.17 -8.02 0.88
CA THR A 249 -9.49 -7.66 1.40
C THR A 249 -10.26 -6.75 0.45
N THR A 250 -9.60 -5.83 -0.27
CA THR A 250 -10.23 -5.10 -1.37
C THR A 250 -10.66 -6.06 -2.49
N THR A 251 -9.80 -7.00 -2.89
CA THR A 251 -10.12 -7.98 -3.94
C THR A 251 -11.32 -8.87 -3.55
N VAL A 252 -11.35 -9.38 -2.32
CA VAL A 252 -12.48 -10.18 -1.81
C VAL A 252 -13.78 -9.36 -1.77
N VAL A 253 -13.73 -8.12 -1.25
CA VAL A 253 -14.92 -7.26 -1.15
C VAL A 253 -15.47 -6.88 -2.53
N VAL A 254 -14.61 -6.54 -3.49
CA VAL A 254 -15.04 -6.19 -4.86
C VAL A 254 -15.58 -7.41 -5.60
N SER A 255 -14.94 -8.57 -5.48
CA SER A 255 -15.42 -9.81 -6.12
C SER A 255 -16.73 -10.32 -5.52
N LEU A 256 -16.91 -10.25 -4.19
CA LEU A 256 -18.18 -10.62 -3.55
C LEU A 256 -19.29 -9.61 -3.87
N ASN A 257 -18.96 -8.32 -4.01
CA ASN A 257 -19.91 -7.31 -4.50
C ASN A 257 -20.34 -7.61 -5.94
N LEU A 258 -19.40 -7.93 -6.82
CA LEU A 258 -19.68 -8.33 -8.22
C LEU A 258 -20.64 -9.52 -8.29
N ILE A 259 -20.42 -10.55 -7.46
CA ILE A 259 -21.32 -11.71 -7.34
C ILE A 259 -22.70 -11.28 -6.81
N ALA A 260 -22.76 -10.40 -5.81
CA ALA A 260 -24.02 -9.89 -5.25
C ALA A 260 -24.83 -9.06 -6.26
N ILE A 261 -24.18 -8.23 -7.09
CA ILE A 261 -24.81 -7.47 -8.18
C ILE A 261 -25.46 -8.41 -9.21
N LEU A 262 -24.73 -9.45 -9.64
CA LEU A 262 -25.23 -10.45 -10.59
C LEU A 262 -26.39 -11.25 -10.00
N ALA A 263 -26.25 -11.74 -8.76
CA ALA A 263 -27.28 -12.51 -8.07
C ALA A 263 -28.54 -11.69 -7.76
N LEU A 264 -28.40 -10.40 -7.42
CA LEU A 264 -29.52 -9.47 -7.25
C LEU A 264 -30.26 -9.24 -8.57
N SER A 265 -29.52 -9.05 -9.67
CA SER A 265 -30.10 -8.86 -11.01
C SER A 265 -30.91 -10.09 -11.46
N VAL A 266 -30.35 -11.30 -11.30
CA VAL A 266 -31.04 -12.57 -11.60
C VAL A 266 -32.24 -12.80 -10.66
N SER A 267 -32.09 -12.57 -9.35
CA SER A 267 -33.19 -12.69 -8.38
C SER A 267 -34.33 -11.71 -8.65
N GLY A 268 -34.00 -10.52 -9.17
CA GLY A 268 -34.95 -9.50 -9.62
C GLY A 268 -35.74 -9.88 -10.86
N PHE A 269 -35.15 -10.67 -11.76
CA PHE A 269 -35.86 -11.27 -12.90
C PHE A 269 -36.73 -12.45 -12.47
N LEU A 270 -36.17 -13.38 -11.67
CA LEU A 270 -36.86 -14.57 -11.17
C LEU A 270 -37.90 -14.30 -10.06
N ARG A 271 -38.04 -13.05 -9.61
CA ARG A 271 -39.00 -12.60 -8.57
C ARG A 271 -38.90 -13.33 -7.21
N VAL A 272 -37.74 -13.92 -6.88
CA VAL A 272 -37.54 -14.68 -5.63
C VAL A 272 -37.45 -13.72 -4.44
N ARG A 273 -38.60 -13.31 -3.89
CA ARG A 273 -38.74 -12.19 -2.94
C ARG A 273 -37.82 -12.29 -1.70
N ARG A 274 -37.62 -13.48 -1.13
CA ARG A 274 -36.70 -13.68 0.01
C ARG A 274 -35.24 -13.41 -0.36
N ALA A 275 -34.76 -14.01 -1.46
CA ALA A 275 -33.40 -13.81 -1.96
C ALA A 275 -33.14 -12.35 -2.34
N LEU A 276 -34.12 -11.69 -2.98
CA LEU A 276 -34.01 -10.29 -3.37
C LEU A 276 -33.78 -9.34 -2.19
N TYR A 277 -34.50 -9.48 -1.07
CA TYR A 277 -34.22 -8.67 0.12
C TYR A 277 -32.85 -8.97 0.74
N LEU A 278 -32.42 -10.24 0.77
CA LEU A 278 -31.09 -10.61 1.27
C LEU A 278 -29.96 -9.99 0.42
N PHE A 279 -30.07 -10.06 -0.91
CA PHE A 279 -29.07 -9.45 -1.80
C PHE A 279 -29.09 -7.92 -1.74
N ILE A 280 -30.24 -7.27 -1.51
CA ILE A 280 -30.29 -5.81 -1.24
C ILE A 280 -29.48 -5.46 0.02
N ILE A 281 -29.64 -6.21 1.11
CA ILE A 281 -28.91 -5.97 2.38
C ILE A 281 -27.40 -6.22 2.17
N LEU A 282 -27.04 -7.27 1.44
CA LEU A 282 -25.64 -7.61 1.13
C LEU A 282 -24.97 -6.54 0.25
N CYS A 283 -25.63 -6.11 -0.83
CA CYS A 283 -25.18 -5.02 -1.70
C CYS A 283 -25.02 -3.71 -0.90
N TRP A 284 -25.99 -3.38 -0.03
CA TRP A 284 -25.91 -2.20 0.84
C TRP A 284 -24.68 -2.24 1.77
N PHE A 285 -24.37 -3.39 2.36
CA PHE A 285 -23.17 -3.57 3.20
C PHE A 285 -21.88 -3.40 2.39
N PHE A 286 -21.83 -3.97 1.17
CA PHE A 286 -20.69 -3.74 0.27
C PHE A 286 -20.55 -2.28 -0.17
N THR A 287 -21.65 -1.52 -0.29
CA THR A 287 -21.60 -0.06 -0.53
C THR A 287 -20.88 0.67 0.61
N VAL A 288 -21.16 0.33 1.88
CA VAL A 288 -20.45 0.91 3.05
C VAL A 288 -18.95 0.62 2.95
N LEU A 289 -18.58 -0.64 2.66
CA LEU A 289 -17.18 -1.03 2.51
C LEU A 289 -16.51 -0.32 1.33
N CYS A 290 -17.20 -0.10 0.21
CA CYS A 290 -16.64 0.62 -0.93
C CYS A 290 -16.29 2.08 -0.58
N TRP A 291 -17.16 2.78 0.16
CA TRP A 291 -16.88 4.13 0.66
C TRP A 291 -15.71 4.17 1.66
N LEU A 292 -15.60 3.15 2.52
CA LEU A 292 -14.47 3.01 3.45
C LEU A 292 -13.14 2.78 2.70
N TYR A 293 -13.11 1.87 1.73
CA TYR A 293 -11.92 1.62 0.90
C TYR A 293 -11.52 2.83 0.06
N PHE A 294 -12.48 3.61 -0.47
CA PHE A 294 -12.18 4.90 -1.10
C PHE A 294 -11.39 5.81 -0.15
N GLY A 295 -11.85 5.98 1.10
CA GLY A 295 -11.14 6.76 2.12
C GLY A 295 -9.73 6.25 2.40
N VAL A 296 -9.54 4.93 2.48
CA VAL A 296 -8.23 4.28 2.69
C VAL A 296 -7.28 4.52 1.51
N TYR A 297 -7.73 4.31 0.27
CA TYR A 297 -6.88 4.54 -0.91
C TYR A 297 -6.58 6.02 -1.14
N PHE A 298 -7.50 6.94 -0.80
CA PHE A 298 -7.22 8.39 -0.84
C PHE A 298 -6.16 8.80 0.19
N PHE A 299 -6.25 8.29 1.42
CA PHE A 299 -5.20 8.43 2.44
C PHE A 299 -3.83 7.94 1.93
N ILE A 300 -3.79 6.77 1.30
CA ILE A 300 -2.55 6.19 0.75
C ILE A 300 -1.99 7.03 -0.41
N GLU A 301 -2.83 7.69 -1.24
CA GLU A 301 -2.32 8.61 -2.27
C GLU A 301 -1.62 9.82 -1.64
N LYS A 302 -2.21 10.42 -0.59
CA LYS A 302 -1.62 11.58 0.08
C LYS A 302 -0.34 11.19 0.86
N PHE A 303 -0.35 10.06 1.56
CA PHE A 303 0.85 9.49 2.19
C PHE A 303 1.98 9.25 1.17
N ALA A 304 1.69 8.57 0.05
CA ALA A 304 2.69 8.28 -0.97
C ALA A 304 3.20 9.57 -1.66
N GLY A 305 2.33 10.56 -1.84
CA GLY A 305 2.70 11.89 -2.30
C GLY A 305 3.71 12.55 -1.36
N ASP A 306 3.44 12.56 -0.06
CA ASP A 306 4.34 13.14 0.94
C ASP A 306 5.67 12.39 1.01
N THR A 307 5.67 11.05 0.98
CA THR A 307 6.90 10.26 0.91
C THR A 307 7.75 10.66 -0.29
N CYS A 308 7.15 10.78 -1.48
CA CYS A 308 7.88 11.19 -2.68
C CYS A 308 8.40 12.63 -2.60
N THR A 309 7.63 13.58 -2.06
CA THR A 309 8.11 14.97 -1.83
C THR A 309 9.26 15.02 -0.82
N ALA A 310 9.16 14.30 0.29
CA ALA A 310 10.18 14.29 1.33
C ALA A 310 11.47 13.56 0.88
N LEU A 311 11.37 12.59 -0.03
CA LEU A 311 12.50 11.98 -0.73
C LEU A 311 13.21 12.96 -1.69
N VAL A 312 12.46 13.81 -2.41
CA VAL A 312 13.06 14.89 -3.24
C VAL A 312 13.80 15.89 -2.35
N GLN A 313 13.19 16.34 -1.26
CA GLN A 313 13.83 17.26 -0.31
C GLN A 313 15.13 16.65 0.26
N TYR A 314 15.09 15.39 0.68
CA TYR A 314 16.27 14.71 1.23
C TYR A 314 17.43 14.61 0.24
N LYS A 315 17.15 14.49 -1.07
CA LYS A 315 18.20 14.52 -2.10
C LYS A 315 18.84 15.91 -2.24
N GLN A 316 18.08 16.99 -2.03
CA GLN A 316 18.59 18.37 -2.13
C GLN A 316 19.38 18.80 -0.89
N ASP A 317 18.84 18.51 0.30
CA ASP A 317 19.39 18.94 1.58
C ASP A 317 19.00 17.92 2.67
N PRO A 318 19.86 16.94 2.98
CA PRO A 318 19.58 15.93 4.02
C PRO A 318 19.33 16.56 5.40
N LEU A 319 20.09 17.60 5.74
CA LEU A 319 20.14 18.24 7.07
C LEU A 319 18.86 19.04 7.38
N LYS A 320 18.30 19.74 6.39
CA LYS A 320 17.02 20.47 6.54
C LYS A 320 15.78 19.60 6.27
N SER A 321 15.96 18.34 5.90
CA SER A 321 14.86 17.48 5.46
C SER A 321 14.18 16.72 6.58
N SER A 322 12.86 16.51 6.41
CA SER A 322 12.05 15.67 7.30
C SER A 322 12.41 14.17 7.30
N LEU A 323 13.38 13.78 6.46
CA LEU A 323 13.98 12.44 6.37
C LEU A 323 15.36 12.32 7.04
N SER A 324 15.81 13.31 7.82
CA SER A 324 17.12 13.31 8.52
C SER A 324 17.36 12.15 9.52
N PHE A 325 16.40 11.23 9.67
CA PHE A 325 16.58 9.93 10.33
C PHE A 325 17.32 8.89 9.45
N LEU A 326 17.49 9.13 8.14
CA LEU A 326 18.36 8.29 7.32
C LEU A 326 19.84 8.61 7.66
N PRO A 327 20.67 7.62 8.01
CA PRO A 327 21.93 7.84 8.73
C PRO A 327 23.11 8.27 7.83
N CYS A 328 22.89 9.15 6.85
CA CYS A 328 23.97 9.57 5.96
C CYS A 328 25.00 10.49 6.59
N ASP A 329 24.66 11.25 7.63
CA ASP A 329 25.62 12.12 8.34
C ASP A 329 26.60 11.28 9.19
N ASP A 330 26.11 10.22 9.84
CA ASP A 330 26.93 9.22 10.54
C ASP A 330 27.88 8.49 9.57
N LEU A 331 27.40 8.19 8.36
CA LEU A 331 28.18 7.51 7.31
C LEU A 331 29.26 8.44 6.72
N LEU A 332 28.95 9.70 6.43
CA LEU A 332 29.91 10.70 5.98
C LEU A 332 30.99 10.96 7.05
N SER A 333 30.62 10.91 8.33
CA SER A 333 31.56 11.02 9.45
C SER A 333 32.58 9.88 9.54
N ALA A 334 32.32 8.74 8.88
CA ALA A 334 33.28 7.63 8.76
C ALA A 334 34.26 7.77 7.58
N LYS A 335 34.16 8.82 6.75
CA LYS A 335 35.05 9.05 5.61
C LYS A 335 36.54 9.18 5.94
N PRO A 336 36.99 9.91 6.98
CA PRO A 336 38.41 9.91 7.36
C PRO A 336 38.88 8.50 7.76
N VAL A 337 38.10 7.77 8.56
CA VAL A 337 38.44 6.38 8.98
C VAL A 337 38.60 5.42 7.78
N LEU A 338 37.86 5.65 6.69
CA LEU A 338 38.04 4.90 5.44
C LEU A 338 39.29 5.32 4.66
N LEU A 339 39.73 6.58 4.75
CA LEU A 339 40.99 7.05 4.17
C LEU A 339 42.20 6.50 4.95
N ASP A 340 42.18 6.60 6.29
CA ASP A 340 43.20 6.02 7.18
C ASP A 340 43.39 4.52 6.89
N ALA A 341 42.28 3.79 6.64
CA ALA A 341 42.30 2.38 6.31
C ALA A 341 42.92 2.09 4.92
N LYS A 342 42.72 2.96 3.93
CA LYS A 342 43.35 2.84 2.59
C LYS A 342 44.85 3.10 2.65
N GLU A 343 45.25 4.17 3.34
CA GLU A 343 46.65 4.51 3.58
C GLU A 343 47.39 3.36 4.27
N GLY A 344 46.81 2.79 5.33
CA GLY A 344 47.37 1.63 6.03
C GLY A 344 47.57 0.39 5.14
N ILE A 345 46.67 0.13 4.18
CA ILE A 345 46.84 -0.99 3.23
C ILE A 345 47.89 -0.64 2.16
N TYR A 346 47.89 0.60 1.65
CA TYR A 346 48.89 1.09 0.69
C TYR A 346 50.30 0.95 1.23
N ASP A 347 50.54 1.42 2.46
CA ASP A 347 51.84 1.31 3.13
C ASP A 347 52.22 -0.13 3.45
N PHE A 348 51.27 -0.96 3.89
CA PHE A 348 51.53 -2.37 4.14
C PHE A 348 51.99 -3.12 2.88
N ILE A 349 51.34 -2.89 1.72
CA ILE A 349 51.76 -3.49 0.44
C ILE A 349 53.14 -2.98 0.03
N ASN A 350 53.44 -1.69 0.24
CA ASN A 350 54.75 -1.11 -0.05
C ASN A 350 55.86 -1.69 0.84
N GLN A 351 55.58 -1.92 2.14
CA GLN A 351 56.51 -2.56 3.08
C GLN A 351 56.81 -4.01 2.69
N ILE A 352 55.82 -4.80 2.26
CA ILE A 352 56.07 -6.16 1.76
C ILE A 352 56.92 -6.10 0.47
N ASN A 353 56.60 -5.20 -0.47
CA ASN A 353 57.38 -5.03 -1.70
C ASN A 353 58.85 -4.66 -1.42
N ALA A 354 59.13 -3.84 -0.40
CA ALA A 354 60.48 -3.52 0.03
C ALA A 354 61.22 -4.75 0.60
N ASN A 355 60.58 -5.51 1.49
CA ASN A 355 61.16 -6.72 2.08
C ASN A 355 61.38 -7.85 1.05
N ILE A 356 60.48 -7.99 0.07
CA ILE A 356 60.63 -8.90 -1.07
C ILE A 356 61.80 -8.48 -1.96
N SER A 357 61.93 -7.19 -2.27
CA SER A 357 63.04 -6.65 -3.06
C SER A 357 64.41 -6.86 -2.37
N ALA A 358 64.44 -6.81 -1.04
CA ALA A 358 65.62 -7.09 -0.22
C ALA A 358 65.95 -8.60 -0.09
N THR A 359 65.03 -9.50 -0.50
CA THR A 359 65.21 -10.96 -0.41
C THR A 359 65.72 -11.50 -1.76
N PRO A 360 66.97 -11.96 -1.89
CA PRO A 360 67.56 -12.26 -3.20
C PRO A 360 66.75 -13.25 -4.07
N VAL A 361 66.21 -14.30 -3.44
CA VAL A 361 65.39 -15.35 -4.08
C VAL A 361 64.05 -14.82 -4.62
N LEU A 362 63.52 -13.73 -4.04
CA LEU A 362 62.24 -13.13 -4.41
C LEU A 362 62.39 -11.75 -5.08
N SER A 363 63.62 -11.29 -5.35
CA SER A 363 63.92 -9.94 -5.85
C SER A 363 63.26 -9.54 -7.18
N GLN A 364 62.75 -10.51 -7.96
CA GLN A 364 62.00 -10.28 -9.20
C GLN A 364 60.47 -10.25 -9.00
N VAL A 365 59.99 -10.61 -7.81
CA VAL A 365 58.57 -10.64 -7.44
C VAL A 365 58.10 -9.23 -7.09
N ARG A 366 56.92 -8.83 -7.57
CA ARG A 366 56.31 -7.55 -7.22
C ARG A 366 54.80 -7.72 -6.99
N ILE A 367 54.35 -7.33 -5.80
CA ILE A 367 52.93 -7.32 -5.43
C ILE A 367 52.30 -6.05 -5.99
N CYS A 368 51.13 -6.15 -6.61
CA CYS A 368 50.39 -4.96 -7.03
C CYS A 368 49.93 -4.15 -5.81
N ASN A 369 50.21 -2.85 -5.81
CA ASN A 369 49.53 -1.88 -4.97
C ASN A 369 48.39 -1.25 -5.79
N PRO A 370 47.11 -1.55 -5.49
CA PRO A 370 45.98 -1.17 -6.34
C PRO A 370 45.47 0.25 -6.06
N PHE A 371 46.08 1.01 -5.15
CA PHE A 371 45.66 2.39 -4.84
C PHE A 371 46.53 3.42 -5.59
N SER A 372 45.97 4.61 -5.82
CA SER A 372 46.80 5.79 -6.08
C SER A 372 47.71 6.08 -4.88
N GLY A 373 48.79 6.82 -5.12
CA GLY A 373 49.53 7.45 -4.01
C GLY A 373 48.70 8.52 -3.28
N PRO A 374 49.30 9.16 -2.25
CA PRO A 374 48.69 10.28 -1.54
C PRO A 374 48.34 11.45 -2.50
N PRO A 375 47.33 12.28 -2.15
CA PRO A 375 46.63 12.29 -0.85
C PRO A 375 45.37 11.41 -0.79
N ASP A 376 44.78 11.02 -1.93
CA ASP A 376 43.41 10.49 -1.96
C ASP A 376 43.30 8.95 -1.80
N TYR A 377 44.40 8.22 -2.01
CA TYR A 377 44.47 6.75 -1.96
C TYR A 377 43.29 6.05 -2.67
N ASN A 378 43.01 6.46 -3.92
CA ASN A 378 41.88 5.97 -4.69
C ASN A 378 42.10 4.53 -5.15
N TYR A 379 41.16 3.62 -4.85
CA TYR A 379 41.27 2.21 -5.23
C TYR A 379 40.98 2.01 -6.73
N GLN A 380 41.93 1.41 -7.44
CA GLN A 380 41.91 1.20 -8.89
C GLN A 380 42.41 -0.22 -9.22
N GLN A 381 41.51 -1.20 -9.17
CA GLN A 381 41.81 -2.62 -9.45
C GLN A 381 42.49 -2.86 -10.82
N GLY A 382 42.29 -1.96 -11.80
CA GLY A 382 42.93 -2.02 -13.12
C GLY A 382 44.31 -1.35 -13.22
N ASN A 383 44.87 -0.80 -12.14
CA ASN A 383 46.18 -0.13 -12.16
C ASN A 383 47.37 -1.11 -12.02
N CYS A 384 47.08 -2.40 -11.82
CA CYS A 384 48.09 -3.47 -11.78
C CYS A 384 48.63 -3.77 -13.18
N SER A 385 49.96 -3.74 -13.34
CA SER A 385 50.61 -4.27 -14.54
C SER A 385 50.53 -5.80 -14.58
N SER A 386 50.45 -6.40 -15.78
CA SER A 386 50.42 -7.86 -15.98
C SER A 386 51.61 -8.62 -15.35
N ASN A 387 52.69 -7.91 -15.02
CA ASN A 387 53.88 -8.46 -14.36
C ASN A 387 53.83 -8.32 -12.83
N THR A 388 52.66 -8.05 -12.24
CA THR A 388 52.46 -7.89 -10.79
C THR A 388 51.42 -8.86 -10.25
N ILE A 389 51.62 -9.34 -9.03
CA ILE A 389 50.85 -10.41 -8.39
C ILE A 389 49.86 -9.80 -7.38
N GLN A 390 48.63 -10.33 -7.26
CA GLN A 390 47.66 -9.82 -6.29
C GLN A 390 47.97 -10.29 -4.88
N ILE A 391 47.52 -9.56 -3.85
CA ILE A 391 47.81 -9.93 -2.45
C ILE A 391 47.23 -11.31 -2.09
N GLY A 392 46.07 -11.69 -2.63
CA GLY A 392 45.50 -13.03 -2.47
C GLY A 392 46.30 -14.17 -3.10
N ASP A 393 47.18 -13.91 -4.07
CA ASP A 393 47.99 -14.93 -4.77
C ASP A 393 49.32 -15.24 -4.06
N ILE A 394 49.71 -14.44 -3.06
CA ILE A 394 50.96 -14.59 -2.30
C ILE A 394 51.12 -15.99 -1.67
N PRO A 395 50.09 -16.64 -1.09
CA PRO A 395 50.22 -17.99 -0.54
C PRO A 395 50.67 -19.01 -1.60
N THR A 396 50.03 -19.00 -2.77
CA THR A 396 50.35 -19.87 -3.92
C THR A 396 51.79 -19.67 -4.42
N LEU A 397 52.34 -18.45 -4.30
CA LEU A 397 53.75 -18.20 -4.58
C LEU A 397 54.67 -18.82 -3.51
N LEU A 398 54.32 -18.64 -2.24
CA LEU A 398 55.13 -19.03 -1.08
C LEU A 398 55.03 -20.51 -0.68
N GLU A 399 54.01 -21.23 -1.16
CA GLU A 399 53.79 -22.66 -0.90
C GLU A 399 55.04 -23.52 -1.18
N ARG A 400 55.79 -23.18 -2.23
CA ARG A 400 57.03 -23.87 -2.62
C ARG A 400 58.20 -23.69 -1.63
N PHE A 401 58.11 -22.70 -0.75
CA PHE A 401 59.09 -22.42 0.32
C PHE A 401 58.55 -22.76 1.71
N ALA A 402 57.29 -23.18 1.81
CA ALA A 402 56.63 -23.58 3.04
C ALA A 402 57.03 -25.00 3.46
N CYS A 403 57.22 -25.20 4.76
CA CYS A 403 57.60 -26.50 5.29
C CYS A 403 56.38 -27.41 5.35
N SER A 404 56.30 -28.37 4.43
CA SER A 404 55.22 -29.36 4.41
C SER A 404 55.23 -30.20 5.70
N GLY A 405 54.06 -30.40 6.30
CA GLY A 405 53.93 -30.80 7.71
C GLY A 405 54.54 -32.16 8.05
N GLY A 406 55.80 -32.16 8.52
CA GLY A 406 56.53 -33.33 8.99
C GLY A 406 57.03 -33.16 10.42
N GLY A 407 57.09 -34.27 11.18
CA GLY A 407 57.62 -34.29 12.53
C GLY A 407 59.12 -33.96 12.59
N ASN A 408 59.61 -33.58 13.77
CA ASN A 408 61.01 -33.26 14.10
C ASN A 408 61.53 -31.86 13.66
N GLY A 409 60.66 -30.97 13.19
CA GLY A 409 60.88 -29.50 13.26
C GLY A 409 61.90 -28.88 12.32
N THR A 410 62.67 -29.67 11.57
CA THR A 410 63.57 -29.21 10.50
C THR A 410 62.88 -29.30 9.14
N CYS A 411 62.85 -28.20 8.39
CA CYS A 411 62.32 -28.17 7.04
C CYS A 411 63.24 -28.88 6.03
N LEU A 412 62.71 -29.26 4.87
CA LEU A 412 63.51 -29.84 3.78
C LEU A 412 64.41 -28.76 3.13
N GLU A 413 65.48 -29.17 2.46
CA GLU A 413 66.33 -28.23 1.69
C GLU A 413 65.48 -27.42 0.69
N GLY A 414 65.66 -26.10 0.70
CA GLY A 414 64.87 -25.15 -0.08
C GLY A 414 63.58 -24.64 0.60
N GLN A 415 63.13 -25.26 1.70
CA GLN A 415 62.01 -24.77 2.51
C GLN A 415 62.51 -23.98 3.73
N PHE A 416 61.91 -22.82 3.99
CA PHE A 416 62.34 -21.91 5.05
C PHE A 416 61.19 -21.17 5.76
N ILE A 417 59.93 -21.35 5.33
CA ILE A 417 58.76 -20.77 5.98
C ILE A 417 58.04 -21.84 6.80
N SER A 418 58.11 -21.77 8.13
CA SER A 418 57.44 -22.73 9.02
C SER A 418 55.92 -22.78 8.74
N ALA A 419 55.30 -23.95 8.98
CA ALA A 419 53.87 -24.14 8.73
C ALA A 419 52.98 -23.15 9.52
N SER A 420 53.39 -22.74 10.72
CA SER A 420 52.72 -21.67 11.49
C SER A 420 52.75 -20.33 10.74
N ASN A 421 53.93 -19.93 10.26
CA ASN A 421 54.13 -18.63 9.63
C ASN A 421 53.47 -18.60 8.25
N TYR A 422 53.52 -19.70 7.50
CA TYR A 422 52.78 -19.85 6.24
C TYR A 422 51.26 -19.75 6.46
N SER A 423 50.72 -20.37 7.50
CA SER A 423 49.29 -20.24 7.85
C SER A 423 48.92 -18.81 8.26
N THR A 424 49.74 -18.14 9.09
CA THR A 424 49.54 -16.72 9.44
C THR A 424 49.56 -15.82 8.20
N ILE A 425 50.56 -15.98 7.32
CA ILE A 425 50.65 -15.21 6.06
C ILE A 425 49.40 -15.46 5.21
N THR A 426 49.02 -16.72 5.01
CA THR A 426 47.83 -17.11 4.22
C THR A 426 46.55 -16.47 4.75
N ASN A 427 46.33 -16.50 6.07
CA ASN A 427 45.16 -15.87 6.66
C ASN A 427 45.20 -14.35 6.49
N VAL A 428 46.32 -13.69 6.75
CA VAL A 428 46.46 -12.23 6.64
C VAL A 428 46.26 -11.76 5.19
N THR A 429 46.90 -12.39 4.21
CA THR A 429 46.78 -12.02 2.79
C THR A 429 45.37 -12.23 2.26
N ASN A 430 44.73 -13.37 2.58
CA ASN A 430 43.34 -13.63 2.24
C ASN A 430 42.39 -12.62 2.91
N SER A 431 42.68 -12.21 4.15
CA SER A 431 41.86 -11.22 4.85
C SER A 431 41.99 -9.82 4.25
N ILE A 432 43.19 -9.44 3.79
CA ILE A 432 43.39 -8.16 3.10
C ILE A 432 42.74 -8.20 1.71
N GLN A 433 42.77 -9.32 0.99
CA GLN A 433 42.00 -9.46 -0.26
C GLN A 433 40.49 -9.26 -0.03
N ASN A 434 39.91 -9.92 0.99
CA ASN A 434 38.52 -9.71 1.38
C ASN A 434 38.21 -8.25 1.77
N LEU A 435 39.20 -7.51 2.30
CA LEU A 435 39.07 -6.08 2.60
C LEU A 435 39.10 -5.23 1.33
N LEU A 436 40.04 -5.48 0.41
CA LEU A 436 40.11 -4.81 -0.90
C LEU A 436 38.80 -4.98 -1.69
N ASP A 437 38.26 -6.19 -1.74
CA ASP A 437 37.00 -6.50 -2.41
C ASP A 437 35.79 -5.79 -1.75
N ALA A 438 35.91 -5.42 -0.47
CA ALA A 438 34.88 -4.67 0.26
C ALA A 438 34.98 -3.14 0.08
N ILE A 439 36.13 -2.58 -0.31
CA ILE A 439 36.35 -1.13 -0.43
C ILE A 439 35.32 -0.46 -1.38
N PRO A 440 35.09 -0.93 -2.63
CA PRO A 440 34.13 -0.28 -3.55
C PRO A 440 32.68 -0.25 -3.05
N SER A 441 32.31 -1.16 -2.13
CA SER A 441 30.99 -1.16 -1.49
C SER A 441 30.98 -0.24 -0.26
N THR A 442 32.08 -0.18 0.47
CA THR A 442 32.25 0.65 1.67
C THR A 442 32.33 2.14 1.32
N GLU A 443 33.01 2.50 0.22
CA GLU A 443 33.02 3.86 -0.34
C GLU A 443 31.60 4.32 -0.69
N LYS A 444 30.85 3.52 -1.45
CA LYS A 444 29.45 3.81 -1.82
C LYS A 444 28.50 3.91 -0.62
N LEU A 445 28.82 3.25 0.48
CA LEU A 445 28.07 3.35 1.73
C LEU A 445 28.42 4.66 2.46
N VAL A 446 29.70 4.95 2.66
CA VAL A 446 30.24 6.14 3.35
C VAL A 446 29.84 7.44 2.63
N ASP A 447 29.94 7.50 1.31
CA ASP A 447 29.50 8.67 0.52
C ASP A 447 27.97 8.78 0.36
N CYS A 448 27.20 7.99 1.11
CA CYS A 448 25.72 7.91 1.05
C CYS A 448 25.18 7.50 -0.35
N GLN A 449 26.04 7.03 -1.25
CA GLN A 449 25.67 6.76 -2.64
C GLN A 449 24.67 5.60 -2.77
N MET A 450 24.82 4.53 -1.99
CA MET A 450 23.82 3.44 -1.93
C MET A 450 22.41 3.96 -1.64
N VAL A 451 22.30 4.93 -0.72
CA VAL A 451 21.02 5.55 -0.35
C VAL A 451 20.52 6.48 -1.46
N LYS A 452 21.39 7.32 -2.03
CA LYS A 452 21.06 8.22 -3.14
C LYS A 452 20.56 7.46 -4.38
N ASP A 453 21.25 6.39 -4.76
CA ASP A 453 20.88 5.51 -5.90
C ASP A 453 19.50 4.87 -5.67
N ALA A 454 19.25 4.34 -4.47
CA ALA A 454 17.96 3.75 -4.11
C ALA A 454 16.82 4.78 -4.15
N ILE A 455 17.06 5.99 -3.64
CA ILE A 455 16.11 7.11 -3.67
C ILE A 455 15.82 7.52 -5.12
N ASP A 456 16.81 7.63 -5.99
CA ASP A 456 16.61 7.96 -7.40
C ASP A 456 15.83 6.89 -8.16
N ILE A 457 16.10 5.61 -7.92
CA ILE A 457 15.30 4.51 -8.49
C ILE A 457 13.83 4.65 -8.07
N ILE A 458 13.55 4.97 -6.80
CA ILE A 458 12.19 5.17 -6.29
C ILE A 458 11.53 6.41 -6.90
N LEU A 459 12.22 7.56 -6.91
CA LEU A 459 11.71 8.83 -7.43
C LEU A 459 11.40 8.76 -8.94
N PHE A 460 12.36 8.33 -9.75
CA PHE A 460 12.22 8.34 -11.21
C PHE A 460 11.34 7.19 -11.74
N LYS A 461 11.45 5.97 -11.16
CA LYS A 461 10.76 4.79 -11.72
C LYS A 461 9.45 4.46 -11.03
N GLU A 462 9.29 4.71 -9.72
CA GLU A 462 8.17 4.16 -8.94
C GLU A 462 7.18 5.20 -8.40
N CYS A 463 7.61 6.37 -7.94
CA CYS A 463 6.71 7.41 -7.39
C CYS A 463 5.55 7.77 -8.34
N LYS A 464 5.84 7.96 -9.63
CA LYS A 464 4.85 8.29 -10.66
C LYS A 464 3.83 7.17 -10.92
N PRO A 465 4.21 5.90 -11.21
CA PRO A 465 3.23 4.82 -11.35
C PRO A 465 2.50 4.47 -10.05
N VAL A 466 3.14 4.52 -8.88
CA VAL A 466 2.47 4.29 -7.59
C VAL A 466 1.32 5.27 -7.41
N LYS A 467 1.57 6.59 -7.52
CA LYS A 467 0.51 7.62 -7.45
C LYS A 467 -0.57 7.41 -8.52
N LYS A 468 -0.19 7.10 -9.76
CA LYS A 468 -1.14 6.83 -10.87
C LYS A 468 -2.08 5.66 -10.55
N TYR A 469 -1.57 4.52 -10.06
CA TYR A 469 -2.40 3.36 -9.79
C TYR A 469 -3.26 3.53 -8.53
N ILE A 470 -2.78 4.19 -7.48
CA ILE A 470 -3.63 4.54 -6.32
C ILE A 470 -4.78 5.45 -6.75
N ARG A 471 -4.50 6.48 -7.57
CA ARG A 471 -5.50 7.41 -8.11
C ARG A 471 -6.54 6.69 -8.98
N MET A 472 -6.10 5.77 -9.82
CA MET A 472 -6.97 4.91 -10.63
C MET A 472 -7.89 4.05 -9.76
N VAL A 473 -7.39 3.50 -8.65
CA VAL A 473 -8.22 2.74 -7.70
C VAL A 473 -9.22 3.64 -6.98
N TRP A 474 -8.80 4.73 -6.33
CA TRP A 474 -9.74 5.52 -5.52
C TRP A 474 -10.83 6.17 -6.38
N ALA A 475 -10.51 6.62 -7.60
CA ALA A 475 -11.50 7.17 -8.52
C ALA A 475 -12.53 6.11 -8.94
N ALA A 476 -12.07 4.91 -9.31
CA ALA A 476 -12.96 3.79 -9.64
C ALA A 476 -13.77 3.30 -8.43
N MET A 477 -13.24 3.41 -7.20
CA MET A 477 -13.99 3.11 -5.97
C MET A 477 -15.12 4.11 -5.72
N ILE A 478 -14.97 5.41 -6.01
CA ILE A 478 -16.09 6.38 -5.94
C ILE A 478 -17.16 6.01 -6.97
N VAL A 479 -16.77 5.71 -8.20
CA VAL A 479 -17.73 5.32 -9.26
C VAL A 479 -18.46 4.04 -8.88
N LEU A 480 -17.75 3.02 -8.38
CA LEU A 480 -18.37 1.79 -7.89
C LEU A 480 -19.35 2.07 -6.72
N ALA A 481 -18.94 2.85 -5.73
CA ALA A 481 -19.76 3.16 -4.56
C ALA A 481 -21.02 3.97 -4.90
N THR A 482 -20.92 4.94 -5.82
CA THR A 482 -22.06 5.75 -6.27
C THR A 482 -23.03 4.96 -7.14
N MET A 483 -22.55 4.15 -8.10
CA MET A 483 -23.42 3.25 -8.87
C MET A 483 -24.11 2.22 -7.97
N MET A 484 -23.43 1.73 -6.92
CA MET A 484 -24.02 0.85 -5.91
C MET A 484 -25.09 1.53 -5.05
N VAL A 485 -24.95 2.81 -4.70
CA VAL A 485 -26.02 3.59 -4.04
C VAL A 485 -27.27 3.62 -4.92
N PHE A 486 -27.15 3.99 -6.20
CA PHE A 486 -28.30 4.04 -7.11
C PHE A 486 -28.92 2.64 -7.35
N LEU A 487 -28.10 1.61 -7.49
CA LEU A 487 -28.55 0.23 -7.64
C LEU A 487 -29.37 -0.23 -6.42
N VAL A 488 -28.88 -0.02 -5.20
CA VAL A 488 -29.61 -0.33 -3.96
C VAL A 488 -30.92 0.46 -3.88
N LEU A 489 -30.94 1.76 -4.22
CA LEU A 489 -32.16 2.59 -4.21
C LEU A 489 -33.20 2.15 -5.25
N THR A 490 -32.78 1.74 -6.45
CA THR A 490 -33.70 1.23 -7.48
C THR A 490 -34.34 -0.10 -7.08
N TRP A 491 -33.56 -1.04 -6.52
CA TRP A 491 -34.07 -2.34 -6.10
C TRP A 491 -34.92 -2.26 -4.83
N THR A 492 -34.60 -1.40 -3.84
CA THR A 492 -35.48 -1.18 -2.68
C THR A 492 -36.82 -0.57 -3.07
N THR A 493 -36.81 0.46 -3.94
CA THR A 493 -38.04 1.10 -4.43
C THR A 493 -38.95 0.10 -5.14
N LYS A 494 -38.36 -0.76 -6.00
CA LYS A 494 -39.09 -1.86 -6.64
C LYS A 494 -39.64 -2.87 -5.63
N ALA A 495 -38.83 -3.32 -4.66
CA ALA A 495 -39.23 -4.29 -3.65
C ALA A 495 -40.32 -3.79 -2.69
N TYR A 496 -40.40 -2.47 -2.48
CA TYR A 496 -41.48 -1.82 -1.75
C TYR A 496 -42.78 -1.81 -2.56
N HIS A 497 -42.72 -1.44 -3.85
CA HIS A 497 -43.89 -1.37 -4.73
C HIS A 497 -44.50 -2.76 -5.02
N ASP A 498 -43.67 -3.75 -5.37
CA ASP A 498 -44.10 -5.14 -5.57
C ASP A 498 -44.69 -5.74 -4.26
N GLY A 499 -44.19 -5.29 -3.10
CA GLY A 499 -44.72 -5.66 -1.79
C GLY A 499 -46.11 -5.12 -1.50
N HIS A 500 -46.39 -3.85 -1.86
CA HIS A 500 -47.69 -3.22 -1.63
C HIS A 500 -48.81 -3.83 -2.49
N ASN A 501 -48.52 -4.20 -3.74
CA ASN A 501 -49.55 -4.64 -4.68
C ASN A 501 -50.15 -6.02 -4.31
N HIS A 502 -49.33 -7.00 -3.90
CA HIS A 502 -49.80 -8.37 -3.64
C HIS A 502 -50.51 -8.58 -2.29
N PHE A 503 -50.40 -7.66 -1.33
CA PHE A 503 -51.11 -7.78 -0.04
C PHE A 503 -52.64 -7.59 -0.14
N SER A 504 -53.20 -7.34 -1.33
CA SER A 504 -54.64 -7.16 -1.55
C SER A 504 -55.38 -8.38 -2.11
N ASP A 505 -54.72 -9.26 -2.88
CA ASP A 505 -55.44 -10.33 -3.63
C ASP A 505 -55.74 -11.57 -2.77
N GLY A 506 -55.07 -11.73 -1.62
CA GLY A 506 -55.34 -12.78 -0.63
C GLY A 506 -56.61 -12.53 0.20
N SER A 507 -57.75 -12.31 -0.46
CA SER A 507 -59.05 -12.08 0.17
C SER A 507 -60.15 -12.87 -0.55
N VAL A 508 -60.11 -14.19 -0.39
CA VAL A 508 -61.21 -15.07 -0.81
C VAL A 508 -62.50 -14.59 -0.14
N LYS A 509 -63.44 -14.09 -0.95
CA LYS A 509 -64.79 -13.73 -0.49
C LYS A 509 -65.54 -15.04 -0.24
N PRO A 510 -66.02 -15.33 0.98
CA PRO A 510 -66.86 -16.50 1.20
C PRO A 510 -68.13 -16.35 0.36
N GLN A 511 -68.51 -17.41 -0.36
CA GLN A 511 -69.84 -17.48 -0.98
C GLN A 511 -70.87 -17.68 0.14
N SER A 512 -71.71 -16.69 0.36
CA SER A 512 -72.92 -16.82 1.15
C SER A 512 -73.99 -17.49 0.28
N THR A 513 -74.15 -18.81 0.38
CA THR A 513 -75.37 -19.49 -0.07
C THR A 513 -76.54 -19.00 0.77
N PRO A 514 -77.68 -18.61 0.16
CA PRO A 514 -78.90 -18.38 0.89
C PRO A 514 -79.48 -19.72 1.34
N ASN A 515 -79.94 -19.79 2.60
CA ASN A 515 -80.65 -20.95 3.12
C ASN A 515 -81.98 -20.48 3.72
N GLU A 516 -83.07 -20.92 3.11
CA GLU A 516 -84.34 -21.13 3.81
C GLU A 516 -84.18 -22.32 4.78
N THR A 517 -85.04 -22.58 5.76
CA THR A 517 -86.18 -21.81 6.31
C THR A 517 -85.94 -21.74 7.86
N LEU A 518 -86.85 -21.71 8.84
CA LEU A 518 -88.32 -21.72 8.97
C LEU A 518 -88.64 -21.09 10.34
N GLU A 519 -89.71 -20.32 10.49
CA GLU A 519 -90.73 -20.53 11.54
C GLU A 519 -92.02 -19.74 11.22
N PRO A 520 -93.20 -20.15 11.73
CA PRO A 520 -94.50 -19.70 11.23
C PRO A 520 -95.20 -18.67 12.14
N GLU A 521 -96.24 -18.03 11.62
CA GLU A 521 -97.48 -17.80 12.38
C GLU A 521 -98.68 -17.72 11.43
N MET A 522 -99.85 -18.08 11.94
CA MET A 522 -101.04 -18.43 11.17
C MET A 522 -101.96 -17.23 10.88
N ASN A 523 -102.47 -17.11 9.64
CA ASN A 523 -103.87 -16.72 9.46
C ASN A 523 -104.48 -17.13 8.11
N ASN A 524 -105.82 -17.10 8.04
CA ASN A 524 -106.63 -17.91 7.13
C ASN A 524 -107.64 -17.05 6.32
N THR A 525 -107.79 -17.30 5.01
CA THR A 525 -109.09 -17.54 4.30
C THR A 525 -108.97 -17.45 2.77
N GLY A 526 -109.50 -18.45 2.05
CA GLY A 526 -110.00 -18.38 0.66
C GLY A 526 -108.99 -18.19 -0.50
N GLY A 527 -109.23 -18.72 -1.72
CA GLY A 527 -110.25 -19.69 -2.13
C GLY A 527 -110.52 -19.73 -3.65
N ARG A 528 -110.43 -20.93 -4.26
CA ARG A 528 -110.81 -21.30 -5.65
C ARG A 528 -109.86 -20.87 -6.80
N PRO A 529 -109.49 -21.80 -7.72
CA PRO A 529 -108.79 -21.52 -8.99
C PRO A 529 -109.71 -21.63 -10.24
N GLY A 530 -109.19 -21.18 -11.39
CA GLY A 530 -109.72 -21.30 -12.76
C GLY A 530 -109.05 -20.24 -13.66
N GLU A 531 -108.23 -20.57 -14.65
CA GLU A 531 -108.50 -21.17 -15.98
C GLU A 531 -108.97 -20.17 -17.07
N ALA A 532 -108.34 -20.29 -18.26
CA ALA A 532 -108.75 -19.78 -19.59
C ALA A 532 -108.80 -18.25 -19.83
N LYS A 533 -108.75 -17.72 -21.08
CA LYS A 533 -108.03 -18.06 -22.35
C LYS A 533 -108.31 -16.93 -23.38
N LEU A 534 -107.54 -16.87 -24.50
CA LEU A 534 -107.73 -16.02 -25.71
C LEU A 534 -107.51 -14.49 -25.50
N GLU A 535 -106.65 -13.80 -26.24
CA GLU A 535 -106.62 -13.43 -27.70
C GLU A 535 -107.51 -12.22 -28.04
N ILE A 536 -106.87 -11.07 -28.31
CA ILE A 536 -106.59 -10.59 -29.68
C ILE A 536 -105.09 -10.27 -29.75
#